data_AF-A0A073JGL7-F1
#
_entry.id   AF-A0A073JGL7-F1
#
_cell.length_a   1.000
_cell.length_b   1.000
_cell.length_c   1.000
_cell.angle_alpha   90.00
_cell.angle_beta   90.00
_cell.angle_gamma   90.00
#
_symmetry.space_group_name_H-M   'P 1'
#
loop_
_entity.id
_entity.type
_entity.pdbx_description
1 polymer ?
#
loop_
_entity_poly.entity_id
_entity_poly.type
_entity_poly.pdbx_seq_one_letter_code
_entity_poly.pdbx_strand_id
1 'polypeptide(L)'
;MGEDGLFLSFQPEARSGEIWISGMVYPPEGLDYLVRAFEVAAADFDTTIAQKIVRMTSIASVSSERAEVVDAYAKKRKSLKAVVERLGRQYGDCYLDESRPGKFDLVMKVL
;
A
#
# COMPACT_ATOMS: atom_id res chain seq x y z
N MET A 1 4.54 10.60 -21.81
CA MET A 1 5.78 10.09 -21.18
C MET A 1 5.68 10.40 -19.71
N GLY A 2 5.61 9.37 -18.86
CA GLY A 2 5.38 9.52 -17.43
C GLY A 2 5.46 8.15 -16.76
N GLU A 3 6.68 7.63 -16.71
CA GLU A 3 7.20 6.62 -15.79
C GLU A 3 6.31 5.39 -15.50
N ASP A 4 6.48 4.36 -16.36
CA ASP A 4 6.22 2.96 -16.02
C ASP A 4 7.27 2.44 -15.01
N GLY A 5 7.35 3.08 -13.85
CA GLY A 5 8.24 2.71 -12.75
C GLY A 5 7.44 2.05 -11.64
N LEU A 6 7.68 0.77 -11.37
CA LEU A 6 7.25 0.16 -10.11
C LEU A 6 8.10 0.75 -8.98
N PHE A 7 7.59 1.79 -8.32
CA PHE A 7 8.22 2.36 -7.14
C PHE A 7 7.50 1.89 -5.88
N LEU A 8 8.18 1.07 -5.08
CA LEU A 8 7.75 0.71 -3.73
C LEU A 8 8.87 1.07 -2.77
N SER A 9 8.67 2.16 -2.01
CA SER A 9 9.53 2.45 -0.87
C SER A 9 8.94 1.77 0.38
N PHE A 10 9.69 0.84 0.97
CA PHE A 10 9.36 0.29 2.29
C PHE A 10 10.05 1.15 3.36
N GLN A 11 9.28 1.63 4.34
CA GLN A 11 9.84 2.32 5.51
C GLN A 11 9.55 1.47 6.76
N PRO A 12 10.51 0.63 7.19
CA PRO A 12 10.30 -0.35 8.25
C PRO A 12 10.22 0.26 9.66
N GLU A 13 10.68 1.50 9.89
CA GLU A 13 10.66 2.15 11.22
C GLU A 13 9.52 3.15 11.46
N ALA A 14 8.49 3.18 10.62
CA ALA A 14 7.40 4.12 10.78
C ALA A 14 6.42 3.69 11.89
N ARG A 15 6.89 3.72 13.16
CA ARG A 15 6.31 3.15 14.39
C ARG A 15 6.36 1.62 14.44
N SER A 16 6.72 1.08 15.61
CA SER A 16 6.82 -0.38 15.85
C SER A 16 5.53 -1.09 15.41
N GLY A 17 5.61 -1.95 14.39
CA GLY A 17 4.49 -2.74 13.88
C GLY A 17 3.82 -2.23 12.60
N GLU A 18 4.25 -1.08 12.06
CA GLU A 18 3.76 -0.52 10.80
C GLU A 18 4.78 -0.66 9.66
N ILE A 19 4.31 -0.94 8.45
CA ILE A 19 5.07 -0.88 7.19
C ILE A 19 4.43 0.19 6.33
N TRP A 20 5.18 1.24 5.99
CA TRP A 20 4.70 2.28 5.11
C TRP A 20 5.15 2.01 3.68
N ILE A 21 4.22 2.25 2.76
CA ILE A 21 4.36 2.08 1.32
C ILE A 21 3.96 3.39 0.68
N SER A 22 4.73 3.84 -0.31
CA SER A 22 4.37 5.01 -1.12
C SER A 22 4.53 4.67 -2.60
N GLY A 23 3.89 5.46 -3.48
CA GLY A 23 4.21 5.44 -4.91
C GLY A 23 3.75 4.23 -5.72
N MET A 24 2.78 3.44 -5.25
CA MET A 24 2.32 2.24 -5.96
C MET A 24 1.66 2.59 -7.31
N VAL A 25 2.43 2.63 -8.40
CA VAL A 25 1.97 2.84 -9.79
C VAL A 25 2.35 1.60 -10.60
N TYR A 26 1.38 0.99 -11.29
CA TYR A 26 1.66 -0.18 -12.12
C TYR A 26 0.57 -0.41 -13.19
N PRO A 27 0.94 -1.03 -14.33
CA PRO A 27 0.01 -1.37 -15.41
C PRO A 27 -0.95 -2.51 -15.01
N PRO A 28 -2.07 -2.72 -15.74
CA PRO A 28 -3.12 -3.70 -15.40
C PRO A 28 -2.65 -5.14 -15.19
N GLU A 29 -1.52 -5.53 -15.78
CA GLU A 29 -0.86 -6.84 -15.65
C GLU A 29 0.06 -6.95 -14.41
N GLY A 30 0.15 -5.89 -13.60
CA GLY A 30 1.19 -5.69 -12.58
C GLY A 30 0.96 -6.28 -11.19
N LEU A 31 -0.02 -7.17 -10.99
CA LEU A 31 -0.22 -7.82 -9.68
C LEU A 31 0.96 -8.73 -9.31
N ASP A 32 1.46 -9.53 -10.26
CA ASP A 32 2.59 -10.43 -9.99
C ASP A 32 3.88 -9.64 -9.71
N TYR A 33 4.05 -8.50 -10.38
CA TYR A 33 5.15 -7.55 -10.09
C TYR A 33 5.04 -6.95 -8.70
N LEU A 34 3.83 -6.60 -8.25
CA LEU A 34 3.62 -6.15 -6.87
C LEU A 34 3.98 -7.24 -5.88
N VAL A 35 3.42 -8.44 -6.03
CA VAL A 35 3.71 -9.58 -5.16
C VAL A 35 5.22 -9.79 -5.08
N ARG A 36 5.90 -9.81 -6.22
CA ARG A 36 7.36 -9.96 -6.28
C ARG A 36 8.09 -8.84 -5.56
N ALA A 37 7.65 -7.60 -5.69
CA ALA A 37 8.31 -6.48 -5.02
C ALA A 37 8.08 -6.48 -3.51
N PHE A 38 6.94 -7.00 -3.03
CA PHE A 38 6.74 -7.29 -1.60
C PHE A 38 7.66 -8.43 -1.12
N GLU A 39 7.86 -9.48 -1.91
CA GLU A 39 8.80 -10.56 -1.57
C GLU A 39 10.27 -10.08 -1.53
N VAL A 40 10.69 -9.30 -2.52
CA VAL A 40 12.05 -8.74 -2.60
C VAL A 40 12.32 -7.81 -1.44
N ALA A 41 11.42 -6.86 -1.18
CA ALA A 41 11.56 -5.99 -0.02
C ALA A 41 11.57 -6.78 1.29
N ALA A 42 10.78 -7.85 1.38
CA ALA A 42 10.81 -8.67 2.58
C ALA A 42 12.16 -9.34 2.84
N ALA A 43 12.83 -9.77 1.76
CA ALA A 43 14.18 -10.32 1.83
C ALA A 43 15.24 -9.25 2.14
N ASP A 44 15.18 -8.09 1.47
CA ASP A 44 16.17 -7.02 1.63
C ASP A 44 16.13 -6.36 3.02
N PHE A 45 14.94 -6.30 3.64
CA PHE A 45 14.72 -5.65 4.93
C PHE A 45 14.49 -6.63 6.10
N ASP A 46 14.67 -7.94 5.88
CA ASP A 46 14.41 -9.03 6.85
C ASP A 46 13.09 -8.86 7.62
N THR A 47 12.03 -8.49 6.89
CA THR A 47 10.73 -8.16 7.47
C THR A 47 9.61 -8.57 6.54
N THR A 48 8.43 -8.92 7.03
CA THR A 48 7.29 -9.28 6.17
C THR A 48 6.08 -8.45 6.51
N ILE A 49 5.12 -8.38 5.59
CA ILE A 49 3.82 -7.75 5.89
C ILE A 49 2.96 -8.56 6.86
N ALA A 50 3.31 -9.81 7.16
CA ALA A 50 2.52 -10.65 8.05
C ALA A 50 2.51 -10.08 9.47
N GLN A 51 1.33 -10.06 10.11
CA GLN A 51 1.14 -9.50 11.45
C GLN A 51 1.58 -8.03 11.57
N LYS A 52 1.51 -7.27 10.46
CA LYS A 52 1.82 -5.83 10.42
C LYS A 52 0.61 -5.01 10.04
N ILE A 53 0.67 -3.74 10.39
CA ILE A 53 -0.19 -2.71 9.80
C ILE A 53 0.51 -2.19 8.56
N VAL A 54 -0.09 -2.36 7.39
CA VAL A 54 0.41 -1.82 6.13
C VAL A 54 -0.29 -0.48 5.86
N ARG A 55 0.49 0.58 5.69
CA ARG A 55 0.01 1.93 5.38
C ARG A 55 0.48 2.34 3.99
N MET A 56 -0.45 2.47 3.06
CA MET A 56 -0.18 3.12 1.78
C MET A 56 -0.40 4.61 1.94
N THR A 57 0.70 5.35 1.85
CA THR A 57 0.73 6.78 2.13
C THR A 57 0.34 7.62 0.92
N SER A 58 -0.33 8.74 1.16
CA SER A 58 -0.66 9.75 0.15
C SER A 58 -1.37 9.17 -1.08
N ILE A 59 -2.35 8.28 -0.88
CA ILE A 59 -3.16 7.72 -1.98
C ILE A 59 -3.98 8.81 -2.70
N ALA A 60 -4.25 9.91 -2.00
CA ALA A 60 -4.78 11.16 -2.54
C ALA A 60 -4.23 12.36 -1.73
N SER A 61 -4.52 13.58 -2.18
CA SER A 61 -4.09 14.84 -1.57
C SER A 61 -5.30 15.69 -1.14
N VAL A 62 -5.12 16.66 -0.24
CA VAL A 62 -6.23 17.59 0.14
C VAL A 62 -6.76 18.46 -1.00
N SER A 63 -5.99 18.63 -2.08
CA SER A 63 -6.49 19.28 -3.30
C SER A 63 -7.31 18.34 -4.18
N SER A 64 -7.35 17.04 -3.87
CA SER A 64 -8.14 16.06 -4.60
C SER A 64 -9.61 16.22 -4.29
N GLU A 65 -10.45 16.05 -5.31
CA GLU A 65 -11.90 16.05 -5.10
C GLU A 65 -12.34 14.81 -4.33
N ARG A 66 -13.48 14.88 -3.64
CA ARG A 66 -14.01 13.75 -2.88
C ARG A 66 -14.17 12.48 -3.73
N ALA A 67 -14.59 12.63 -5.00
CA ALA A 67 -14.72 11.50 -5.91
C ALA A 67 -13.37 10.82 -6.20
N GLU A 68 -12.30 11.62 -6.36
CA GLU A 68 -10.94 11.11 -6.59
C GLU A 68 -10.42 10.37 -5.36
N VAL A 69 -10.68 10.88 -4.16
CA VAL A 69 -10.29 10.20 -2.90
C VAL A 69 -10.98 8.84 -2.78
N VAL A 70 -12.28 8.78 -3.09
CA VAL A 70 -13.07 7.53 -3.05
C VAL A 70 -12.57 6.53 -4.09
N ASP A 71 -12.31 6.96 -5.33
CA ASP A 71 -11.79 6.10 -6.38
C ASP A 71 -10.38 5.59 -6.05
N ALA A 72 -9.50 6.47 -5.58
CA ALA A 72 -8.15 6.12 -5.15
C ALA A 72 -8.19 5.08 -4.03
N TYR A 73 -9.04 5.29 -3.00
CA TYR A 73 -9.24 4.35 -1.92
C TYR A 73 -9.70 2.98 -2.44
N ALA A 74 -10.74 2.93 -3.27
CA ALA A 74 -11.28 1.69 -3.81
C ALA A 74 -10.23 0.91 -4.62
N LYS A 75 -9.51 1.61 -5.51
CA LYS A 75 -8.49 1.03 -6.38
C LYS A 75 -7.29 0.49 -5.59
N LYS A 76 -6.74 1.29 -4.66
CA LYS A 76 -5.59 0.89 -3.84
C LYS A 76 -5.97 -0.23 -2.85
N ARG A 77 -7.16 -0.17 -2.26
CA ARG A 77 -7.69 -1.26 -1.40
C ARG A 77 -7.80 -2.57 -2.15
N LYS A 78 -8.40 -2.57 -3.36
CA LYS A 78 -8.50 -3.78 -4.19
C LYS A 78 -7.11 -4.36 -4.51
N SER A 79 -6.17 -3.49 -4.86
CA SER A 79 -4.78 -3.86 -5.16
C SER A 79 -4.10 -4.56 -3.99
N LEU A 80 -4.11 -3.93 -2.82
CA LEU A 80 -3.43 -4.44 -1.63
C LEU A 80 -4.06 -5.76 -1.15
N LYS A 81 -5.39 -5.89 -1.22
CA LYS A 81 -6.07 -7.16 -0.92
C LYS A 81 -5.60 -8.31 -1.81
N ALA A 82 -5.55 -8.08 -3.12
CA ALA A 82 -5.10 -9.09 -4.07
C ALA A 82 -3.65 -9.53 -3.81
N VAL A 83 -2.77 -8.60 -3.43
CA VAL A 83 -1.39 -8.91 -3.02
C VAL A 83 -1.37 -9.75 -1.76
N VAL A 84 -2.10 -9.34 -0.71
CA VAL A 84 -2.15 -10.06 0.57
C VAL A 84 -2.68 -11.49 0.38
N GLU A 85 -3.73 -11.66 -0.42
CA GLU A 85 -4.29 -12.97 -0.75
C GLU A 85 -3.29 -13.84 -1.54
N ARG A 86 -2.57 -13.28 -2.51
CA ARG A 86 -1.53 -14.00 -3.27
C ARG A 86 -0.33 -14.40 -2.43
N LEU A 87 0.01 -13.63 -1.41
CA LEU A 87 1.04 -13.97 -0.42
C LEU A 87 0.55 -15.02 0.61
N GLY A 88 -0.66 -15.55 0.45
CA GLY A 88 -1.24 -16.57 1.34
C GLY A 88 -1.60 -16.01 2.72
N ARG A 89 -1.88 -14.71 2.81
CA ARG A 89 -2.20 -14.01 4.06
C ARG A 89 -3.66 -13.60 4.12
N GLN A 90 -4.13 -13.31 5.33
CA GLN A 90 -5.45 -12.70 5.53
C GLN A 90 -5.29 -11.23 5.86
N TYR A 91 -6.37 -10.46 5.74
CA TYR A 91 -6.40 -9.07 6.17
C TYR A 91 -7.60 -8.84 7.08
N GLY A 92 -7.40 -7.99 8.08
CA GLY A 92 -8.44 -7.48 8.95
C GLY A 92 -8.93 -6.11 8.50
N ASP A 93 -9.00 -5.19 9.46
CA ASP A 93 -9.50 -3.84 9.24
C ASP A 93 -8.73 -3.11 8.14
N CYS A 94 -9.50 -2.41 7.30
CA CYS A 94 -8.99 -1.63 6.19
C CYS A 94 -9.78 -0.32 6.13
N TYR A 95 -9.12 0.82 6.29
CA TYR A 95 -9.75 2.13 6.43
C TYR A 95 -8.91 3.25 5.80
N LEU A 96 -9.56 4.39 5.58
CA LEU A 96 -8.92 5.63 5.15
C LEU A 96 -8.50 6.41 6.40
N ASP A 97 -7.23 6.75 6.50
CA ASP A 97 -6.67 7.57 7.57
C ASP A 97 -6.38 8.98 7.06
N GLU A 98 -7.01 9.96 7.70
CA GLU A 98 -6.94 11.39 7.39
C GLU A 98 -6.21 12.18 8.48
N SER A 99 -5.61 11.49 9.46
CA SER A 99 -4.92 12.12 10.60
C SER A 99 -3.68 12.91 10.19
N ARG A 100 -3.11 12.61 9.02
CA ARG A 100 -1.96 13.33 8.46
C ARG A 100 -2.42 14.57 7.69
N PRO A 101 -1.97 15.78 8.08
CA PRO A 101 -2.34 16.99 7.38
C PRO A 101 -2.02 16.91 5.89
N GLY A 102 -3.00 17.23 5.05
CA GLY A 102 -2.78 17.29 3.61
C GLY A 102 -2.86 15.95 2.87
N LYS A 103 -3.01 14.82 3.58
CA LYS A 103 -2.81 13.48 3.02
C LYS A 103 -3.95 12.53 3.37
N PHE A 104 -4.27 11.67 2.41
CA PHE A 104 -5.15 10.54 2.59
C PHE A 104 -4.32 9.26 2.51
N ASP A 105 -4.33 8.47 3.57
CA ASP A 105 -3.60 7.19 3.64
C ASP A 105 -4.60 6.03 3.67
N LEU A 106 -4.26 4.92 3.00
CA LEU A 106 -4.97 3.65 3.16
C LEU A 106 -4.22 2.82 4.19
N VAL A 107 -4.91 2.38 5.24
CA VAL A 107 -4.34 1.53 6.30
C VAL A 107 -5.03 0.17 6.28
N MET A 108 -4.25 -0.90 6.32
CA MET A 108 -4.73 -2.28 6.35
C MET A 108 -3.96 -3.11 7.38
N LYS A 109 -4.67 -3.83 8.25
CA LYS A 109 -4.06 -4.83 9.12
C LYS A 109 -3.92 -6.15 8.37
N VAL A 110 -2.72 -6.71 8.31
CA VAL A 110 -2.45 -8.03 7.73
C VAL A 110 -2.28 -9.06 8.85
N LEU A 111 -2.92 -10.22 8.68
CA LEU A 111 -2.94 -11.34 9.62
C LEU A 111 -2.08 -12.48 9.06
#